data_AF-A0A4S4KKG8-F1
#
_entry.id   AF-A0A4S4KKG8-F1
#
_cell.length_a   1.000
_cell.length_b   1.000
_cell.length_c   1.000
_cell.angle_alpha   90.00
_cell.angle_beta   90.00
_cell.angle_gamma   90.00
#
_symmetry.space_group_name_H-M   'P 1'
#
loop_
_entity.id
_entity.type
_entity.pdbx_description
1 polymer ?
#
loop_
_entity_poly.entity_id
_entity_poly.type
_entity_poly.pdbx_seq_one_letter_code
_entity_poly.pdbx_strand_id
1 'polypeptide(L)'
;MIVDISADAKFSQEAMNETFLLTNIAPQVGAGFNRHYWAYLEDWCRRLTGTFADVYVFTVPLYLPKLDCDGKWRVHHEVIGQPPNVSVPTHFAKVVLTSKPSSPATPQILDISTGAFVLPNAEIPDQTPLENFVVPVEAVERAAGLTFFSNEVKAASKHICKSTKCELIVRRFDDAQKKTRSIAAPR
;
A
#
# COMPACT_ATOMS: atom_id res chain seq x y z
N MET A 1 -8.31 -5.08 -12.43
CA MET A 1 -7.43 -3.93 -12.66
C MET A 1 -8.06 -2.75 -11.96
N ILE A 2 -7.43 -2.25 -10.89
CA ILE A 2 -7.99 -1.20 -10.03
C ILE A 2 -6.94 -0.11 -9.77
N VAL A 3 -7.43 1.11 -9.58
CA VAL A 3 -6.67 2.34 -9.33
C VAL A 3 -6.36 2.49 -7.85
N ASP A 4 -5.08 2.72 -7.54
CA ASP A 4 -4.51 2.65 -6.18
C ASP A 4 -4.50 4.02 -5.43
N ILE A 5 -4.74 5.14 -6.13
CA ILE A 5 -4.42 6.49 -5.58
C ILE A 5 -5.36 7.63 -6.00
N SER A 6 -6.50 7.37 -6.65
CA SER A 6 -7.37 8.46 -7.16
C SER A 6 -7.87 9.40 -6.06
N ALA A 7 -8.06 8.89 -4.85
CA ALA A 7 -8.48 9.67 -3.68
C ALA A 7 -7.40 10.62 -3.14
N ASP A 8 -6.14 10.44 -3.54
CA ASP A 8 -5.01 11.27 -3.11
C ASP A 8 -4.84 12.49 -4.03
N ALA A 9 -5.37 12.42 -5.26
CA ALA A 9 -5.29 13.47 -6.27
C ALA A 9 -6.50 14.42 -6.31
N LYS A 10 -7.29 14.51 -5.21
CA LYS A 10 -8.53 15.32 -5.17
C LYS A 10 -8.34 16.82 -5.41
N PHE A 11 -7.11 17.32 -5.33
CA PHE A 11 -6.77 18.72 -5.60
C PHE A 11 -6.87 19.08 -7.09
N SER A 12 -6.83 18.08 -8.01
CA SER A 12 -6.90 18.31 -9.44
C SER A 12 -7.64 17.18 -10.15
N GLN A 13 -8.66 17.52 -10.93
CA GLN A 13 -9.39 16.54 -11.75
C GLN A 13 -8.49 15.88 -12.78
N GLU A 14 -7.54 16.62 -13.34
CA GLU A 14 -6.54 16.10 -14.28
C GLU A 14 -5.66 15.04 -13.61
N ALA A 15 -5.05 15.39 -12.46
CA ALA A 15 -4.23 14.45 -11.70
C ALA A 15 -5.03 13.20 -11.29
N MET A 16 -6.30 13.37 -10.91
CA MET A 16 -7.19 12.23 -10.63
C MET A 16 -7.39 11.36 -11.86
N ASN A 17 -7.67 11.94 -13.03
CA ASN A 17 -7.86 11.19 -14.26
C ASN A 17 -6.60 10.42 -14.67
N GLU A 18 -5.41 11.00 -14.48
CA GLU A 18 -4.13 10.33 -14.77
C GLU A 18 -3.94 9.06 -13.94
N THR A 19 -4.49 9.01 -12.72
CA THR A 19 -4.43 7.78 -11.89
C THR A 19 -5.18 6.59 -12.51
N PHE A 20 -6.12 6.84 -13.43
CA PHE A 20 -6.90 5.81 -14.14
C PHE A 20 -6.20 5.28 -15.41
N LEU A 21 -5.02 5.80 -15.76
CA LEU A 21 -4.22 5.22 -16.83
C LEU A 21 -3.78 3.81 -16.45
N LEU A 22 -3.82 2.88 -17.41
CA LEU A 22 -3.44 1.47 -17.18
C LEU A 22 -1.97 1.30 -16.77
N THR A 23 -1.13 2.31 -17.04
CA THR A 23 0.26 2.36 -16.56
C THR A 23 0.38 2.46 -15.03
N ASN A 24 -0.70 2.86 -14.35
CA ASN A 24 -0.79 2.96 -12.89
C ASN A 24 -1.67 1.86 -12.28
N ILE A 25 -1.98 0.80 -13.03
CA ILE A 25 -2.92 -0.24 -12.60
C ILE A 25 -2.28 -1.63 -12.69
N ALA A 26 -2.52 -2.44 -11.66
CA ALA A 26 -2.19 -3.86 -11.66
C ALA A 26 -3.44 -4.72 -11.38
N PRO A 27 -3.44 -6.01 -11.78
CA PRO A 27 -4.48 -6.94 -11.35
C PRO A 27 -4.42 -7.19 -9.83
N GLN A 28 -5.52 -6.91 -9.15
CA GLN A 28 -5.66 -7.04 -7.70
C GLN A 28 -6.90 -7.85 -7.35
N VAL A 29 -6.80 -8.64 -6.29
CA VAL A 29 -7.97 -9.30 -5.68
C VAL A 29 -8.95 -8.23 -5.20
N GLY A 30 -10.22 -8.38 -5.55
CA GLY A 30 -11.25 -7.36 -5.33
C GLY A 30 -11.75 -7.29 -3.88
N ALA A 31 -12.65 -8.21 -3.52
CA ALA A 31 -13.16 -8.33 -2.15
C ALA A 31 -12.04 -8.81 -1.22
N GLY A 32 -12.05 -8.39 0.04
CA GLY A 32 -11.04 -8.77 1.04
C GLY A 32 -9.64 -8.16 0.84
N PHE A 33 -9.31 -7.60 -0.33
CA PHE A 33 -8.01 -6.95 -0.58
C PHE A 33 -8.18 -5.51 -1.08
N ASN A 34 -8.30 -5.28 -2.39
CA ASN A 34 -8.33 -3.93 -2.95
C ASN A 34 -9.44 -3.06 -2.33
N ARG A 35 -10.67 -3.58 -2.25
CA ARG A 35 -11.83 -2.82 -1.73
C ARG A 35 -11.85 -2.73 -0.19
N HIS A 36 -10.91 -3.36 0.50
CA HIS A 36 -10.86 -3.47 1.96
C HIS A 36 -9.46 -3.14 2.46
N TYR A 37 -8.67 -4.16 2.81
CA TYR A 37 -7.40 -4.02 3.52
C TYR A 37 -6.43 -3.04 2.82
N TRP A 38 -6.37 -3.09 1.49
CA TRP A 38 -5.54 -2.19 0.71
C TRP A 38 -6.04 -0.73 0.75
N ALA A 39 -7.35 -0.51 0.57
CA ALA A 39 -7.97 0.80 0.73
C ALA A 39 -7.81 1.36 2.17
N TYR A 40 -7.81 0.50 3.19
CA TYR A 40 -7.54 0.92 4.57
C TYR A 40 -6.10 1.39 4.75
N LEU A 41 -5.15 0.73 4.09
CA LEU A 41 -3.74 1.11 4.07
C LEU A 41 -3.52 2.43 3.31
N GLU A 42 -4.17 2.63 2.16
CA GLU A 42 -4.18 3.93 1.46
C GLU A 42 -4.75 5.04 2.37
N ASP A 43 -5.83 4.75 3.10
CA ASP A 43 -6.43 5.70 4.03
C ASP A 43 -5.52 6.01 5.22
N TRP A 44 -4.74 5.03 5.68
CA TRP A 44 -3.69 5.25 6.67
C TRP A 44 -2.60 6.17 6.12
N CYS A 45 -2.10 5.93 4.90
CA CYS A 45 -1.12 6.81 4.24
C CYS A 45 -1.63 8.26 4.15
N ARG A 46 -2.90 8.46 3.72
CA ARG A 46 -3.50 9.80 3.67
C ARG A 46 -3.51 10.49 5.02
N ARG A 47 -3.89 9.78 6.09
CA ARG A 47 -3.94 10.34 7.45
C ARG A 47 -2.57 10.78 7.98
N LEU A 48 -1.47 10.27 7.45
CA LEU A 48 -0.13 10.70 7.86
C LEU A 48 0.07 12.22 7.66
N THR A 49 -0.58 12.81 6.65
CA THR A 49 -0.55 14.28 6.41
C THR A 49 -1.14 15.11 7.54
N GLY A 50 -1.89 14.50 8.47
CA GLY A 50 -2.35 15.19 9.69
C GLY A 50 -1.27 15.31 10.78
N THR A 51 -0.16 14.59 10.65
CA THR A 51 0.95 14.55 11.64
C THR A 51 2.29 14.95 11.03
N PHE A 52 2.51 14.66 9.75
CA PHE A 52 3.73 14.91 9.01
C PHE A 52 3.48 16.01 7.98
N ALA A 53 4.51 16.84 7.75
CA ALA A 53 4.44 17.93 6.79
C ALA A 53 4.46 17.38 5.36
N ASP A 54 5.37 16.45 5.07
CA ASP A 54 5.43 15.76 3.79
C ASP A 54 5.33 14.25 3.97
N VAL A 55 4.65 13.61 3.02
CA VAL A 55 4.44 12.16 2.96
C VAL A 55 4.69 11.72 1.52
N TYR A 56 5.69 10.87 1.33
CA TYR A 56 6.04 10.24 0.06
C TYR A 56 5.71 8.76 0.15
N VAL A 57 5.03 8.23 -0.86
CA VAL A 57 4.61 6.82 -0.91
C VAL A 57 5.00 6.22 -2.24
N PHE A 58 5.80 5.17 -2.22
CA PHE A 58 6.05 4.30 -3.37
C PHE A 58 5.14 3.09 -3.24
N THR A 59 4.38 2.80 -4.29
CA THR A 59 3.57 1.58 -4.39
C THR A 59 4.15 0.71 -5.51
N VAL A 60 4.50 -0.54 -5.21
CA VAL A 60 5.13 -1.43 -6.20
C VAL A 60 4.53 -2.84 -6.18
N PRO A 61 4.33 -3.48 -7.35
CA PRO A 61 4.00 -4.90 -7.42
C PRO A 61 5.25 -5.75 -7.12
N LEU A 62 5.07 -6.89 -6.48
CA LEU A 62 6.13 -7.84 -6.17
C LEU A 62 5.79 -9.27 -6.62
N TYR A 63 6.82 -9.98 -7.06
CA TYR A 63 6.75 -11.38 -7.50
C TYR A 63 7.68 -12.22 -6.62
N LEU A 64 7.19 -12.58 -5.43
CA LEU A 64 7.99 -13.22 -4.41
C LEU A 64 8.10 -14.74 -4.63
N PRO A 65 9.29 -15.33 -4.44
CA PRO A 65 9.48 -16.75 -4.64
C PRO A 65 8.84 -17.56 -3.50
N LYS A 66 8.41 -18.77 -3.81
CA LYS A 66 7.98 -19.78 -2.84
C LYS A 66 8.87 -21.01 -2.96
N LEU A 67 9.11 -21.66 -1.82
CA LEU A 67 9.81 -22.94 -1.79
C LEU A 67 8.83 -24.04 -2.22
N ASP A 68 9.19 -24.76 -3.28
CA ASP A 68 8.39 -25.83 -3.83
C ASP A 68 8.70 -27.18 -3.16
N CYS A 69 7.90 -28.21 -3.44
CA CYS A 69 8.03 -29.53 -2.80
C CYS A 69 9.37 -30.23 -3.07
N ASP A 70 10.05 -29.86 -4.16
CA ASP A 70 11.39 -30.36 -4.51
C ASP A 70 12.54 -29.55 -3.86
N GLY A 71 12.23 -28.64 -2.94
CA GLY A 71 13.19 -27.83 -2.21
C GLY A 71 13.80 -26.69 -3.02
N LYS A 72 13.25 -26.38 -4.21
CA LYS A 72 13.72 -25.26 -5.04
C LYS A 72 12.82 -24.04 -4.89
N TRP A 73 13.43 -22.86 -4.91
CA TRP A 73 12.72 -21.59 -4.92
C TRP A 73 12.26 -21.26 -6.34
N ARG A 74 10.97 -20.96 -6.49
CA ARG A 74 10.39 -20.56 -7.78
C ARG A 74 9.44 -19.38 -7.60
N VAL A 75 9.37 -18.54 -8.62
CA VAL A 75 8.35 -17.50 -8.74
C VAL A 75 7.24 -18.03 -9.63
N HIS A 76 6.02 -18.08 -9.10
CA HIS A 76 4.82 -18.47 -9.84
C HIS A 76 3.79 -17.35 -9.74
N HIS A 77 3.27 -16.92 -10.89
CA HIS A 77 2.20 -15.94 -10.94
C HIS A 77 1.34 -16.15 -12.20
N GLU A 78 0.10 -15.69 -12.14
CA GLU A 78 -0.82 -15.70 -13.27
C GLU A 78 -0.45 -14.61 -14.28
N VAL A 79 -0.73 -14.86 -15.56
CA VAL A 79 -0.69 -13.87 -16.63
C VAL A 79 -2.04 -13.88 -17.33
N ILE A 80 -2.71 -12.73 -17.37
CA ILE A 80 -4.04 -12.56 -17.95
C ILE A 80 -3.98 -11.80 -19.28
N GLY A 81 -5.09 -11.84 -20.03
CA GLY A 81 -5.23 -11.22 -21.35
C GLY A 81 -5.26 -12.24 -22.49
N GLN A 82 -5.58 -11.77 -23.70
CA GLN A 82 -5.57 -12.58 -24.91
C GLN A 82 -4.96 -11.78 -26.08
N PRO A 83 -3.70 -12.03 -26.47
CA PRO A 83 -2.77 -13.01 -25.88
C PRO A 83 -2.36 -12.63 -24.43
N PRO A 84 -1.92 -13.60 -23.60
CA PRO A 84 -1.52 -13.32 -22.21
C PRO A 84 -0.37 -12.31 -22.16
N ASN A 85 -0.59 -11.17 -21.51
CA ASN A 85 0.37 -10.07 -21.50
C ASN A 85 0.37 -9.22 -20.22
N VAL A 86 -0.56 -9.45 -19.29
CA VAL A 86 -0.62 -8.71 -18.01
C VAL A 86 -0.32 -9.65 -16.86
N SER A 87 0.84 -9.46 -16.22
CA SER A 87 1.22 -10.22 -15.03
C SER A 87 0.38 -9.84 -13.82
N VAL A 88 -0.08 -10.84 -13.06
CA VAL A 88 -0.78 -10.67 -11.78
C VAL A 88 0.25 -10.72 -10.65
N PRO A 89 0.49 -9.63 -9.90
CA PRO A 89 1.46 -9.64 -8.81
C PRO A 89 1.09 -10.61 -7.71
N THR A 90 2.11 -11.21 -7.08
CA THR A 90 1.89 -12.08 -5.91
C THR A 90 1.61 -11.26 -4.65
N HIS A 91 2.24 -10.09 -4.55
CA HIS A 91 2.19 -9.17 -3.43
C HIS A 91 2.24 -7.73 -3.96
N PHE A 92 1.87 -6.79 -3.11
CA PHE A 92 2.13 -5.38 -3.31
C PHE A 92 2.90 -4.84 -2.11
N ALA A 93 3.72 -3.83 -2.34
CA ALA A 93 4.38 -3.11 -1.29
C ALA A 93 4.00 -1.64 -1.29
N LYS A 94 3.87 -1.05 -0.10
CA LYS A 94 3.95 0.40 0.09
C LYS A 94 5.20 0.72 0.89
N VAL A 95 6.04 1.60 0.35
CA VAL A 95 7.22 2.16 1.01
C VAL A 95 6.94 3.63 1.28
N VAL A 96 7.01 4.03 2.53
CA VAL A 96 6.60 5.37 2.99
C VAL A 96 7.80 6.10 3.56
N LEU A 97 7.95 7.37 3.17
CA LEU A 97 8.84 8.34 3.83
C LEU A 97 8.01 9.52 4.29
N THR A 98 8.23 9.96 5.52
CA THR A 98 7.58 11.12 6.08
C THR A 98 8.60 12.08 6.66
N SER A 99 8.35 13.38 6.55
CA SER A 99 9.15 14.43 7.18
C SER A 99 8.27 15.35 8.01
N LYS A 100 8.83 15.91 9.08
CA LYS A 100 8.27 17.05 9.79
C LYS A 100 9.38 17.86 10.46
N PRO A 101 9.17 19.16 10.73
CA PRO A 101 10.06 19.92 11.59
C PRO A 101 10.30 19.22 12.93
N SER A 102 11.57 19.09 13.33
CA SER A 102 11.96 18.47 14.60
C SER A 102 11.48 19.29 15.80
N SER A 103 11.43 20.61 15.65
CA SER A 103 10.77 21.51 16.60
C SER A 103 10.29 22.79 15.90
N PRO A 104 9.31 23.50 16.47
CA PRO A 104 8.91 24.83 15.98
C PRO A 104 10.06 25.85 15.97
N ALA A 105 11.05 25.70 16.85
CA ALA A 105 12.21 26.60 16.93
C ALA A 105 13.27 26.33 15.86
N THR A 106 13.26 25.13 15.26
CA THR A 106 14.25 24.69 14.27
C THR A 106 13.54 24.09 13.05
N PRO A 107 12.76 24.89 12.29
CA PRO A 107 11.90 24.37 11.23
C PRO A 107 12.67 23.73 10.07
N GLN A 108 13.94 24.09 9.90
CA GLN A 108 14.81 23.55 8.86
C GLN A 108 15.39 22.16 9.19
N ILE A 109 15.34 21.73 10.46
CA ILE A 109 15.82 20.42 10.87
C ILE A 109 14.65 19.44 10.81
N LEU A 110 14.69 18.50 9.89
CA LEU A 110 13.60 17.56 9.66
C LEU A 110 13.81 16.23 10.40
N ASP A 111 12.78 15.82 11.13
CA ASP A 111 12.63 14.45 11.61
C ASP A 111 12.09 13.61 10.44
N ILE A 112 12.91 12.66 9.96
CA ILE A 112 12.54 11.76 8.87
C ILE A 112 12.15 10.41 9.46
N SER A 113 11.07 9.82 8.94
CA SER A 113 10.71 8.43 9.25
C SER A 113 10.44 7.64 7.99
N THR A 114 10.81 6.36 7.98
CA THR A 114 10.58 5.46 6.85
C THR A 114 9.96 4.14 7.31
N GLY A 115 9.22 3.49 6.42
CA GLY A 115 8.71 2.14 6.65
C GLY A 115 8.26 1.48 5.37
N ALA A 116 8.22 0.15 5.37
CA ALA A 116 7.75 -0.62 4.23
C ALA A 116 6.77 -1.70 4.71
N PHE A 117 5.72 -1.91 3.92
CA PHE A 117 4.68 -2.89 4.17
C PHE A 117 4.51 -3.77 2.93
N VAL A 118 4.58 -5.10 3.08
CA VAL A 118 4.39 -6.06 1.98
C VAL A 118 3.15 -6.90 2.26
N LEU A 119 2.14 -6.78 1.42
CA LEU A 119 0.86 -7.44 1.57
C LEU A 119 0.66 -8.46 0.43
N PRO A 120 0.15 -9.67 0.71
CA PRO A 120 -0.21 -10.62 -0.34
C PRO A 120 -1.36 -10.08 -1.18
N ASN A 121 -1.32 -10.32 -2.49
CA ASN A 121 -2.44 -10.04 -3.40
C ASN A 121 -3.53 -11.10 -3.22
N ALA A 122 -4.14 -11.11 -2.03
CA ALA A 122 -5.12 -12.08 -1.57
C ALA A 122 -6.00 -11.45 -0.50
N GLU A 123 -7.12 -12.08 -0.16
CA GLU A 123 -7.99 -11.61 0.91
C GLU A 123 -7.23 -11.56 2.25
N ILE A 124 -7.35 -10.44 2.97
CA ILE A 124 -6.75 -10.24 4.28
C ILE A 124 -7.88 -9.94 5.28
N PRO A 125 -8.00 -10.72 6.38
CA PRO A 125 -9.01 -10.44 7.39
C PRO A 125 -8.80 -9.06 8.04
N ASP A 126 -9.87 -8.28 8.23
CA ASP A 126 -9.84 -6.91 8.75
C ASP A 126 -9.14 -6.77 10.11
N GLN A 127 -9.21 -7.80 10.94
CA GLN A 127 -8.59 -7.86 12.26
C GLN A 127 -7.08 -8.11 12.22
N THR A 128 -6.52 -8.40 11.04
CA THR A 128 -5.07 -8.62 10.90
C THR A 128 -4.34 -7.30 11.20
N PRO A 129 -3.41 -7.26 12.15
CA PRO A 129 -2.60 -6.06 12.43
C PRO A 129 -1.74 -5.69 11.22
N LEU A 130 -1.64 -4.40 10.90
CA LEU A 130 -0.78 -3.91 9.81
C LEU A 130 0.70 -4.17 10.11
N GLU A 131 1.07 -4.17 11.39
CA GLU A 131 2.41 -4.47 11.86
C GLU A 131 2.92 -5.85 11.40
N ASN A 132 2.01 -6.80 11.15
CA ASN A 132 2.38 -8.13 10.62
C ASN A 132 2.97 -8.06 9.21
N PHE A 133 2.72 -6.98 8.48
CA PHE A 133 3.20 -6.77 7.12
C PHE A 133 4.43 -5.87 7.03
N VAL A 134 4.93 -5.38 8.17
CA VAL A 134 6.14 -4.53 8.21
C VAL A 134 7.36 -5.34 7.80
N VAL A 135 8.13 -4.78 6.89
CA VAL A 135 9.42 -5.33 6.46
C VAL A 135 10.47 -4.22 6.40
N PRO A 136 11.78 -4.56 6.42
CA PRO A 136 12.82 -3.58 6.11
C PRO A 136 12.65 -3.02 4.69
N VAL A 137 12.95 -1.73 4.50
CA VAL A 137 12.91 -1.09 3.18
C VAL A 137 13.81 -1.82 2.19
N GLU A 138 14.98 -2.25 2.65
CA GLU A 138 15.98 -2.97 1.86
C GLU A 138 15.46 -4.33 1.37
N ALA A 139 14.50 -4.94 2.08
CA ALA A 139 13.88 -6.18 1.63
C ALA A 139 12.98 -5.92 0.40
N VAL A 140 12.25 -4.80 0.38
CA VAL A 140 11.46 -4.39 -0.78
C VAL A 140 12.38 -3.98 -1.93
N GLU A 141 13.44 -3.23 -1.67
CA GLU A 141 14.45 -2.85 -2.68
C GLU A 141 15.03 -4.09 -3.38
N ARG A 142 15.45 -5.10 -2.61
CA ARG A 142 15.97 -6.37 -3.17
C ARG A 142 14.91 -7.14 -3.96
N ALA A 143 13.67 -7.19 -3.47
CA ALA A 143 12.60 -7.94 -4.13
C ALA A 143 12.10 -7.25 -5.41
N ALA A 144 12.10 -5.91 -5.44
CA ALA A 144 11.66 -5.12 -6.58
C ALA A 144 12.77 -4.85 -7.59
N GLY A 145 14.04 -5.01 -7.21
CA GLY A 145 15.18 -4.57 -8.03
C GLY A 145 15.26 -3.04 -8.15
N LEU A 146 14.83 -2.32 -7.11
CA LEU A 146 14.77 -0.86 -7.08
C LEU A 146 15.58 -0.30 -5.91
N THR A 147 15.89 0.98 -5.97
CA THR A 147 16.40 1.76 -4.83
C THR A 147 15.46 2.93 -4.60
N PHE A 148 14.82 2.98 -3.44
CA PHE A 148 13.83 4.03 -3.14
C PHE A 148 14.50 5.23 -2.48
N PHE A 149 15.47 4.99 -1.59
CA PHE A 149 16.13 6.03 -0.81
C PHE A 149 17.65 5.82 -0.77
N SER A 150 18.38 6.92 -0.64
CA SER A 150 19.83 6.86 -0.43
C SER A 150 20.17 6.24 0.93
N ASN A 151 21.41 5.78 1.09
CA ASN A 151 21.85 5.18 2.35
C ASN A 151 21.84 6.20 3.50
N GLU A 152 22.10 7.47 3.20
CA GLU A 152 22.08 8.56 4.17
C GLU A 152 20.66 8.78 4.72
N VAL A 153 19.65 8.76 3.85
CA VAL A 153 18.24 8.87 4.25
C VAL A 153 17.84 7.69 5.12
N LYS A 154 18.18 6.46 4.71
CA LYS A 154 17.85 5.25 5.48
C LYS A 154 18.50 5.29 6.87
N ALA A 155 19.77 5.66 6.95
CA ALA A 155 20.52 5.76 8.20
C ALA A 155 20.01 6.88 9.14
N ALA A 156 19.58 8.02 8.58
CA ALA A 156 19.05 9.13 9.36
C ALA A 156 17.59 8.94 9.80
N SER A 157 16.85 8.05 9.14
CA SER A 157 15.42 7.88 9.37
C SER A 157 15.09 7.00 10.58
N LYS A 158 14.01 7.36 11.29
CA LYS A 158 13.39 6.51 12.31
C LYS A 158 12.39 5.55 11.65
N HIS A 159 12.14 4.39 12.24
CA HIS A 159 11.08 3.52 11.76
C HIS A 159 9.70 4.20 11.95
N ILE A 160 8.86 4.23 10.91
CA ILE A 160 7.60 4.97 10.90
C ILE A 160 6.64 4.56 12.02
N CYS A 161 6.57 3.27 12.36
CA CYS A 161 5.73 2.77 13.47
C CYS A 161 6.21 3.20 14.87
N LYS A 162 7.37 3.86 14.98
CA LYS A 162 7.81 4.52 16.23
C LYS A 162 7.37 5.99 16.27
N SER A 163 7.08 6.58 15.10
CA SER A 163 6.71 7.99 14.94
C SER A 163 5.19 8.18 14.81
N THR A 164 4.46 7.13 14.47
CA THR A 164 2.99 7.08 14.41
C THR A 164 2.50 5.66 14.66
N LYS A 165 1.21 5.49 14.99
CA LYS A 165 0.60 4.17 15.11
C LYS A 165 0.39 3.56 13.73
N CYS A 166 0.95 2.37 13.50
CA CYS A 166 0.74 1.58 12.29
C CYS A 166 -0.56 0.77 12.38
N GLU A 167 -1.67 1.46 12.62
CA GLU A 167 -2.98 0.86 12.86
C GLU A 167 -3.96 1.28 11.76
N LEU A 168 -4.69 0.31 11.19
CA LEU A 168 -5.69 0.56 10.16
C LEU A 168 -7.05 0.87 10.78
N ILE A 169 -7.71 1.88 10.23
CA ILE A 169 -9.12 2.15 10.55
C ILE A 169 -9.97 1.39 9.53
N VAL A 170 -10.62 0.32 9.99
CA VAL A 170 -11.55 -0.46 9.17
C VAL A 170 -12.82 0.34 8.95
N ARG A 171 -13.14 0.62 7.68
CA ARG A 171 -14.38 1.31 7.28
C ARG A 171 -15.15 0.46 6.29
N ARG A 172 -16.08 -0.35 6.80
CA ARG A 172 -16.99 -1.14 5.94
C ARG A 172 -18.16 -0.28 5.45
N PHE A 173 -17.92 0.53 4.43
CA PHE A 173 -18.99 1.26 3.75
C PHE A 173 -19.93 0.31 2.97
N ASP A 174 -19.40 -0.82 2.47
CA ASP A 174 -20.14 -1.78 1.63
C ASP A 174 -21.13 -2.67 2.40
N ASP A 175 -20.82 -3.03 3.66
CA ASP A 175 -21.69 -3.88 4.47
C ASP A 175 -22.94 -3.13 4.98
N ALA A 176 -22.81 -1.82 5.19
CA ALA A 176 -23.94 -0.97 5.54
C ALA A 176 -25.00 -1.01 4.43
N GLN A 177 -24.61 -0.89 3.16
CA GLN A 177 -25.54 -0.96 2.02
C GLN A 177 -26.12 -2.37 1.78
N LYS A 178 -25.34 -3.44 1.99
CA LYS A 178 -25.86 -4.82 1.88
C LYS A 178 -26.93 -5.11 2.94
N LYS A 179 -26.75 -4.64 4.18
CA LYS A 179 -27.78 -4.70 5.21
C LYS A 179 -29.05 -3.95 4.78
N THR A 180 -28.92 -2.73 4.26
CA THR A 180 -30.10 -1.94 3.82
C THR A 180 -30.85 -2.59 2.65
N ARG A 181 -30.15 -3.21 1.69
CA ARG A 181 -30.79 -3.95 0.59
C ARG A 181 -31.49 -5.23 1.02
N SER A 182 -30.98 -5.92 2.05
CA SER A 182 -31.61 -7.15 2.57
C SER A 182 -32.90 -6.90 3.36
N ILE A 183 -33.13 -5.67 3.84
CA ILE A 183 -34.32 -5.27 4.61
C ILE A 183 -35.46 -4.79 3.69
N ALA A 184 -35.17 -4.48 2.42
CA ALA A 184 -36.10 -3.80 1.50
C ALA A 184 -36.87 -4.74 0.54
N ALA A 185 -37.06 -6.01 0.87
CA ALA A 185 -37.90 -6.92 0.08
C ALA A 185 -39.19 -7.28 0.84
N PRO A 186 -40.28 -6.51 0.71
CA PRO A 186 -41.62 -6.99 1.00
C PRO A 186 -42.14 -7.87 -0.15
N ARG A 187 -42.94 -8.88 0.21
CA ARG A 187 -43.65 -9.79 -0.70
C ARG A 187 -44.72 -9.08 -1.53
#